data_AF-A0A9P0LCM9-F1
#
_entry.id   AF-A0A9P0LCM9-F1
#
_cell.length_a   1.000
_cell.length_b   1.000
_cell.length_c   1.000
_cell.angle_alpha   90.00
_cell.angle_beta   90.00
_cell.angle_gamma   90.00
#
_symmetry.space_group_name_H-M   'P 1'
#
loop_
_entity.id
_entity.type
_entity.pdbx_description
1 polymer ?
#
loop_
_entity_poly.entity_id
_entity_poly.type
_entity_poly.pdbx_seq_one_letter_code
_entity_poly.pdbx_strand_id
1 'polypeptide(L)'
;MKDVKSSSDSEAHRGIQNHNKYKILLLSDDFGRNIVYILRKMLPLQNFAVEMILSPNALISDVIKNVDVLTADFNEMDYVIILAGSNDALSKGFIKANELKDKLEAVTSY
;
A
#
# COMPACT_ATOMS: atom_id res chain seq x y z
N MET A 1 -7.98 16.80 -59.84
CA MET A 1 -9.28 16.13 -60.07
C MET A 1 -8.96 14.65 -60.29
N LYS A 2 -9.35 13.69 -59.45
CA LYS A 2 -10.50 13.61 -58.54
C LYS A 2 -10.09 13.10 -57.15
N ASP A 3 -10.79 13.63 -56.17
CA ASP A 3 -10.81 13.25 -54.77
C ASP A 3 -11.21 11.78 -54.55
N VAL A 4 -10.55 11.13 -53.60
CA VAL A 4 -11.13 9.99 -52.86
C VAL A 4 -10.96 10.29 -51.37
N LYS A 5 -11.98 10.94 -50.80
CA LYS A 5 -12.30 10.95 -49.37
C LYS A 5 -13.43 9.95 -49.15
N SER A 6 -13.27 9.04 -48.20
CA SER A 6 -14.36 8.31 -47.51
C SER A 6 -13.72 7.33 -46.52
N SER A 7 -13.44 7.73 -45.27
CA SER A 7 -14.37 7.84 -44.12
C SER A 7 -14.60 6.52 -43.38
N SER A 8 -13.93 6.39 -42.23
CA SER A 8 -14.43 5.80 -40.97
C SER A 8 -13.29 5.86 -39.94
N ASP A 9 -12.92 7.05 -39.51
CA ASP A 9 -13.24 7.46 -38.13
C ASP A 9 -14.34 6.61 -37.49
N SER A 10 -13.92 5.58 -36.76
CA SER A 10 -14.67 5.02 -35.64
C SER A 10 -13.67 4.72 -34.53
N GLU A 11 -13.47 5.75 -33.72
CA GLU A 11 -13.36 5.71 -32.27
C GLU A 11 -13.31 4.30 -31.65
N ALA A 12 -12.13 3.70 -31.69
CA ALA A 12 -11.70 2.81 -30.63
C ALA A 12 -10.56 3.50 -29.89
N HIS A 13 -10.88 4.64 -29.25
CA HIS A 13 -10.29 4.94 -27.95
C HIS A 13 -10.67 3.78 -27.05
N ARG A 14 -9.97 2.65 -27.20
CA ARG A 14 -9.85 1.64 -26.17
C ARG A 14 -9.31 2.44 -25.00
N GLY A 15 -10.22 2.81 -24.09
CA GLY A 15 -9.86 3.41 -22.82
C GLY A 15 -8.65 2.64 -22.34
N ILE A 16 -7.54 3.35 -22.19
CA ILE A 16 -6.32 2.80 -21.62
C ILE A 16 -6.82 2.13 -20.35
N GLN A 17 -6.85 0.80 -20.38
CA GLN A 17 -7.21 0.00 -19.23
C GLN A 17 -6.20 0.43 -18.20
N ASN A 18 -6.62 1.28 -17.25
CA ASN A 18 -5.88 1.45 -16.01
C ASN A 18 -5.89 0.06 -15.42
N HIS A 19 -4.86 -0.73 -15.70
CA HIS A 19 -4.56 -1.89 -14.91
C HIS A 19 -4.36 -1.33 -13.50
N ASN A 20 -5.39 -1.46 -12.65
CA ASN A 20 -5.30 -1.06 -11.26
C ASN A 20 -4.09 -1.80 -10.70
N LYS A 21 -3.04 -1.04 -10.39
CA LYS A 21 -1.85 -1.62 -9.78
C LYS A 21 -2.25 -2.16 -8.42
N TYR A 22 -1.74 -3.34 -8.07
CA TYR A 22 -1.85 -3.85 -6.71
C TYR A 22 -1.15 -2.88 -5.77
N LYS A 23 -1.79 -2.54 -4.67
CA LYS A 23 -1.30 -1.57 -3.70
C LYS A 23 -0.50 -2.30 -2.63
N ILE A 24 0.62 -1.70 -2.26
CA ILE A 24 1.41 -2.09 -1.10
C ILE A 24 1.59 -0.86 -0.24
N LEU A 25 1.01 -0.89 0.96
CA LEU A 25 1.19 0.14 1.98
C LEU A 25 2.17 -0.35 3.03
N LEU A 26 3.30 0.34 3.16
CA LEU A 26 4.29 0.10 4.21
C LEU A 26 4.09 1.08 5.36
N LEU A 27 3.74 0.58 6.54
CA LEU A 27 3.64 1.36 7.77
C LEU A 27 4.84 1.05 8.66
N SER A 28 5.61 2.07 9.07
CA SER A 28 6.82 1.81 9.85
C SER A 28 7.27 2.94 10.78
N ASP A 29 8.05 2.57 11.80
CA ASP A 29 8.90 3.49 12.56
C ASP A 29 10.24 3.75 11.83
N ASP A 30 11.19 4.45 12.47
CA ASP A 30 12.48 4.82 11.86
C ASP A 30 13.28 3.63 11.28
N PHE A 31 13.05 2.40 11.75
CA PHE A 31 13.75 1.22 11.26
C PHE A 31 13.36 0.81 9.83
N GLY A 32 12.19 1.23 9.33
CA GLY A 32 11.76 0.89 7.97
C GLY A 32 12.16 1.87 6.88
N ARG A 33 12.85 2.98 7.21
CA ARG A 33 13.10 4.13 6.31
C ARG A 33 13.63 3.76 4.91
N ASN A 34 14.44 2.72 4.80
CA ASN A 34 15.08 2.31 3.53
C ASN A 34 14.36 1.16 2.81
N ILE A 35 13.33 0.57 3.41
CA ILE A 35 12.68 -0.64 2.87
C ILE A 35 11.85 -0.34 1.64
N VAL A 36 11.21 0.84 1.57
CA VAL A 36 10.44 1.26 0.38
C VAL A 36 11.31 1.28 -0.89
N TYR A 37 12.59 1.66 -0.77
CA TYR A 37 13.51 1.67 -1.89
C TYR A 37 13.86 0.26 -2.36
N ILE A 38 14.03 -0.68 -1.42
CA ILE A 38 14.29 -2.08 -1.71
C ILE A 38 13.07 -2.69 -2.42
N LEU A 39 11.86 -2.48 -1.89
CA LEU A 39 10.63 -2.98 -2.50
C LEU A 39 10.44 -2.45 -3.92
N ARG A 40 10.66 -1.15 -4.14
CA ARG A 40 10.55 -0.55 -5.48
C ARG A 40 11.57 -1.06 -6.49
N LYS A 41 12.73 -1.56 -6.03
CA LYS A 41 13.73 -2.20 -6.89
C LYS A 41 13.40 -3.65 -7.22
N MET A 42 12.77 -4.37 -6.30
CA MET A 42 12.50 -5.80 -6.44
C MET A 42 11.18 -6.09 -7.16
N LEU A 43 10.20 -5.18 -7.06
CA LEU A 43 8.87 -5.39 -7.60
C LEU A 43 8.71 -4.82 -9.01
N PRO A 44 7.94 -5.48 -9.89
CA PRO A 44 7.59 -4.94 -11.20
C PRO A 44 6.62 -3.76 -11.02
N LEU A 45 7.15 -2.52 -10.97
CA LEU A 45 6.37 -1.30 -10.69
C LEU A 45 5.28 -0.97 -11.73
N GLN A 46 5.25 -1.66 -12.86
CA GLN A 46 4.11 -1.63 -13.78
C GLN A 46 2.85 -2.27 -13.17
N ASN A 47 3.01 -3.23 -12.25
CA ASN A 47 1.92 -3.99 -11.63
C ASN A 47 1.65 -3.56 -10.18
N PHE A 48 2.61 -2.90 -9.53
CA PHE A 48 2.52 -2.55 -8.10
C PHE A 48 2.66 -1.04 -7.86
N ALA A 49 1.83 -0.51 -6.98
CA ALA A 49 1.94 0.82 -6.39
C ALA A 49 2.44 0.66 -4.94
N VAL A 50 3.63 1.18 -4.63
CA VAL A 50 4.24 1.05 -3.30
C VAL A 50 4.26 2.41 -2.62
N GLU A 51 3.51 2.53 -1.53
CA GLU A 51 3.47 3.69 -0.65
C GLU A 51 4.09 3.35 0.71
N MET A 52 4.70 4.35 1.36
CA MET A 52 5.25 4.20 2.70
C MET A 52 4.80 5.37 3.56
N ILE A 53 4.28 5.07 4.75
CA ILE A 53 4.01 6.02 5.81
C ILE A 53 5.00 5.74 6.94
N LEU A 54 5.89 6.72 7.17
CA LEU A 54 6.89 6.67 8.20
C LEU A 54 6.42 7.50 9.41
N SER A 55 6.41 6.88 10.59
CA SER A 55 6.07 7.53 11.86
C SER A 55 7.28 7.48 12.81
N PRO A 56 8.15 8.49 12.83
CA PRO A 56 9.36 8.50 13.65
C PRO A 56 9.07 8.38 15.15
N ASN A 57 9.90 7.62 15.88
CA ASN A 57 9.75 7.36 17.32
C ASN A 57 8.37 6.79 17.77
N ALA A 58 7.55 6.36 16.82
CA ALA A 58 6.19 5.90 17.09
C ALA A 58 6.20 4.52 17.77
N LEU A 59 5.24 4.30 18.67
CA LEU A 59 4.90 2.96 19.13
C LEU A 59 4.10 2.24 18.05
N ILE A 60 4.04 0.91 18.12
CA ILE A 60 3.25 0.10 17.20
C ILE A 60 1.77 0.51 17.17
N SER A 61 1.22 0.93 18.32
CA SER A 61 -0.16 1.44 18.42
C SER A 61 -0.39 2.69 17.57
N ASP A 62 0.64 3.54 17.48
CA ASP A 62 0.60 4.78 16.70
C ASP A 62 0.76 4.52 15.21
N VAL A 63 1.61 3.55 14.84
CA VAL A 63 1.85 3.16 13.44
C VAL A 63 0.59 2.60 12.80
N ILE A 64 -0.18 1.78 13.52
CA ILE A 64 -1.39 1.12 13.00
C ILE A 64 -2.68 1.90 13.27
N LYS A 65 -2.60 3.11 13.83
CA LYS A 65 -3.78 3.78 14.42
C LYS A 65 -4.91 4.07 13.42
N ASN A 66 -4.55 4.32 12.16
CA ASN A 66 -5.48 4.68 11.08
C ASN A 66 -5.44 3.66 9.94
N VAL A 67 -5.00 2.42 10.21
CA VAL A 67 -4.82 1.42 9.15
C VAL A 67 -6.14 1.15 8.41
N ASP A 68 -7.26 1.15 9.13
CA ASP A 68 -8.63 1.05 8.62
C ASP A 68 -8.96 2.11 7.56
N VAL A 69 -8.64 3.37 7.83
CA VAL A 69 -8.88 4.48 6.91
C VAL A 69 -7.93 4.40 5.72
N LEU A 70 -6.67 4.06 5.96
CA LEU A 70 -5.64 3.98 4.93
C LEU A 70 -5.86 2.82 3.95
N THR A 71 -6.60 1.79 4.36
CA THR A 71 -6.90 0.60 3.57
C THR A 71 -8.36 0.52 3.16
N ALA A 72 -9.13 1.61 3.28
CA ALA A 72 -10.56 1.61 3.00
C ALA A 72 -10.91 1.25 1.54
N ASP A 73 -9.96 1.40 0.62
CA ASP A 73 -10.12 1.10 -0.82
C ASP A 73 -9.21 -0.05 -1.29
N PHE A 74 -8.75 -0.89 -0.35
CA PHE A 74 -7.98 -2.10 -0.63
C PHE A 74 -8.92 -3.26 -0.99
N ASN A 75 -8.40 -4.26 -1.69
CA ASN A 75 -9.05 -5.53 -1.99
C ASN A 75 -8.17 -6.72 -1.60
N GLU A 76 -8.59 -7.95 -1.89
CA GLU A 76 -7.86 -9.18 -1.52
C GLU A 76 -6.47 -9.33 -2.15
N MET A 77 -6.14 -8.53 -3.16
CA MET A 77 -4.84 -8.53 -3.84
C MET A 77 -3.92 -7.39 -3.39
N ASP A 78 -4.39 -6.53 -2.47
CA ASP A 78 -3.61 -5.43 -1.90
C ASP A 78 -2.98 -5.84 -0.56
N TYR A 79 -1.84 -5.24 -0.23
CA TYR A 79 -1.03 -5.66 0.93
C TYR A 79 -0.70 -4.50 1.85
N VAL A 80 -0.78 -4.77 3.15
CA VAL A 80 -0.24 -3.90 4.19
C VAL A 80 0.95 -4.59 4.84
N ILE A 81 2.08 -3.91 4.88
CA ILE A 81 3.29 -4.37 5.55
C ILE A 81 3.51 -3.46 6.75
N ILE A 82 3.60 -4.03 7.95
CA ILE A 82 3.80 -3.28 9.19
C ILE A 82 5.15 -3.65 9.78
N LEU A 83 6.03 -2.65 9.90
CA LEU A 83 7.37 -2.80 10.48
C LEU A 83 7.51 -1.80 11.63
N ALA A 84 7.09 -2.23 12.82
CA ALA A 84 7.06 -1.39 14.01
C ALA A 84 7.25 -2.24 15.27
N GLY A 85 7.43 -1.57 16.40
CA GLY A 85 7.61 -2.20 17.72
C GLY A 85 9.01 -2.04 18.31
N SER A 86 9.94 -1.43 17.56
CA SER A 86 11.31 -1.18 18.05
C SER A 86 11.27 -0.25 19.26
N ASN A 87 10.45 0.80 19.20
CA ASN A 87 10.27 1.73 20.32
C ASN A 87 9.51 1.12 21.49
N ASP A 88 8.53 0.25 21.24
CA ASP A 88 7.81 -0.49 22.30
C ASP A 88 8.74 -1.42 23.07
N ALA A 89 9.60 -2.15 22.36
CA ALA A 89 10.60 -3.02 22.96
C ALA A 89 11.57 -2.24 23.86
N LEU A 90 12.00 -1.05 23.41
CA LEU A 90 12.90 -0.19 24.18
C LEU A 90 12.24 0.51 25.37
N SER A 91 10.93 0.81 25.30
CA SER A 91 10.24 1.65 26.29
C SER A 91 9.36 0.90 27.30
N LYS A 92 8.75 -0.22 26.91
CA LYS A 92 7.73 -0.92 27.72
C LYS A 92 8.03 -2.41 27.97
N GLY A 93 9.14 -2.92 27.43
CA GLY A 93 9.64 -4.28 27.70
C GLY A 93 8.87 -5.42 27.01
N PHE A 94 7.56 -5.29 26.75
CA PHE A 94 6.77 -6.29 26.04
C PHE A 94 5.64 -5.69 25.19
N ILE A 95 5.50 -6.17 23.94
CA ILE A 95 4.35 -5.95 23.08
C ILE A 95 3.34 -7.07 23.32
N LYS A 96 2.08 -6.73 23.62
CA LYS A 96 1.02 -7.72 23.72
C LYS A 96 0.49 -8.07 22.32
N ALA A 97 1.05 -9.13 21.73
CA ALA A 97 0.72 -9.57 20.38
C ALA A 97 -0.79 -9.82 20.16
N ASN A 98 -1.52 -10.28 21.18
CA ASN A 98 -2.96 -10.54 21.07
C ASN A 98 -3.78 -9.25 20.85
N GLU A 99 -3.45 -8.17 21.56
CA GLU A 99 -4.14 -6.87 21.38
C GLU A 99 -3.87 -6.28 19.99
N LEU A 100 -2.69 -6.55 19.43
CA LEU A 100 -2.36 -6.15 18.07
C LEU A 100 -3.16 -6.94 17.03
N LYS A 101 -3.31 -8.25 17.25
CA LYS A 101 -4.03 -9.16 16.36
C LYS A 101 -5.48 -8.73 16.19
N ASP A 102 -6.19 -8.49 17.29
CA ASP A 102 -7.62 -8.11 17.26
C ASP A 102 -7.85 -6.84 16.44
N LYS A 103 -6.92 -5.87 16.56
CA LYS A 103 -6.98 -4.61 15.79
C LYS A 103 -6.71 -4.79 14.30
N LEU A 104 -5.86 -5.76 13.94
CA LEU A 104 -5.55 -6.06 12.53
C LEU A 104 -6.65 -6.93 11.89
N GLU A 105 -7.22 -7.89 12.62
CA GLU A 105 -8.34 -8.72 12.11
C GLU A 105 -9.60 -7.90 11.80
N ALA A 106 -9.85 -6.84 12.59
CA ALA A 106 -10.93 -5.88 12.32
C ALA A 106 -10.79 -5.15 10.97
N VAL A 107 -9.58 -5.12 10.40
CA VAL A 107 -9.25 -4.38 9.17
C VAL A 107 -9.21 -5.31 7.95
N THR A 108 -9.03 -6.62 8.15
CA THR A 108 -8.88 -7.63 7.08
C THR A 108 -10.17 -8.39 6.74
N SER A 109 -11.31 -8.01 7.32
CA SER A 109 -12.59 -8.68 7.09
C SER A 109 -13.21 -8.23 5.76
N TYR A 110 -12.78 -8.86 4.66
CA TYR A 110 -13.40 -8.77 3.33
C TYR A 110 -14.45 -9.86 3.12
#